data_AF-A0A6M2DHW0-F1
#
_entry.id   AF-A0A6M2DHW0-F1
#
_cell.length_a   1.000
_cell.length_b   1.000
_cell.length_c   1.000
_cell.angle_alpha   90.00
_cell.angle_beta   90.00
_cell.angle_gamma   90.00
#
_symmetry.space_group_name_H-M   'P 1'
#
loop_
_entity.id
_entity.type
_entity.pdbx_description
1 polymer ?
#
loop_
_entity_poly.entity_id
_entity_poly.type
_entity_poly.pdbx_seq_one_letter_code
_entity_poly.pdbx_strand_id
1 'polypeptide(L)'
;MTFTNDLAIAVICSSNMNRSMEAHAFLAKKGFRVESFGTGDKVKLPGTAIDRPNCYEFGTSYEEIYKDLANKDKAFYTQNGLLHMLDRNRRIKPKPEQFQVSELLFDVIVTCEERVYDIVIECMESRGGELNRPVHVINIDIQDNHEEATIGAFLISDMITMMAHSEDLDNDIDELIHEFESKTGRPVLHCVQ
;
A
#
# COMPACT_ATOMS: atom_id res chain seq x y z
N MET A 1 -16.41 -14.20 -2.95
CA MET A 1 -16.51 -13.36 -1.74
C MET A 1 -17.47 -12.24 -2.09
N THR A 2 -18.45 -11.94 -1.24
CA THR A 2 -19.34 -10.79 -1.40
C THR A 2 -18.63 -9.58 -0.81
N PHE A 3 -18.25 -8.61 -1.65
CA PHE A 3 -17.60 -7.38 -1.20
C PHE A 3 -18.65 -6.45 -0.56
N THR A 4 -18.22 -5.68 0.45
CA THR A 4 -19.10 -4.74 1.16
C THR A 4 -19.43 -3.49 0.34
N ASN A 5 -18.60 -3.17 -0.65
CA ASN A 5 -18.76 -2.09 -1.64
C ASN A 5 -17.95 -2.51 -2.90
N ASP A 6 -18.32 -2.00 -4.08
CA ASP A 6 -17.67 -2.24 -5.37
C ASP A 6 -16.39 -1.42 -5.62
N LEU A 7 -16.04 -0.48 -4.72
CA LEU A 7 -14.80 0.30 -4.80
C LEU A 7 -13.56 -0.59 -4.93
N ALA A 8 -12.86 -0.47 -6.06
CA ALA A 8 -11.58 -1.10 -6.30
C ALA A 8 -10.46 -0.21 -5.75
N ILE A 9 -9.73 -0.72 -4.76
CA ILE A 9 -8.73 0.04 -4.01
C ILE A 9 -7.33 -0.49 -4.28
N ALA A 10 -6.35 0.39 -4.45
CA ALA A 10 -4.94 0.04 -4.38
C ALA A 10 -4.28 0.75 -3.21
N VAL A 11 -3.42 0.04 -2.47
CA VAL A 11 -2.52 0.66 -1.48
C VAL A 11 -1.06 0.47 -1.89
N ILE A 12 -0.30 1.55 -1.95
CA ILE A 12 1.02 1.56 -2.56
C ILE A 12 2.07 2.13 -1.61
N CYS A 13 3.16 1.38 -1.43
CA CYS A 13 4.36 1.86 -0.73
C CYS A 13 5.60 1.69 -1.60
N SER A 14 6.81 1.76 -1.03
CA SER A 14 8.03 1.61 -1.83
C SER A 14 8.29 0.15 -2.25
N SER A 15 8.32 -0.79 -1.31
CA SER A 15 8.78 -2.18 -1.58
C SER A 15 7.66 -3.24 -1.57
N ASN A 16 6.40 -2.84 -1.44
CA ASN A 16 5.27 -3.74 -1.20
C ASN A 16 5.51 -4.76 -0.07
N MET A 17 6.07 -4.31 1.05
CA MET A 17 6.51 -5.18 2.16
C MET A 17 5.79 -4.88 3.46
N ASN A 18 5.87 -3.64 3.93
CA ASN A 18 5.40 -3.23 5.24
C ASN A 18 4.03 -2.52 5.16
N ARG A 19 4.05 -1.20 4.93
CA ARG A 19 2.88 -0.28 4.99
C ARG A 19 1.72 -0.71 4.10
N SER A 20 1.95 -0.90 2.79
CA SER A 20 0.90 -1.31 1.85
C SER A 20 0.31 -2.69 2.16
N MET A 21 1.13 -3.63 2.63
CA MET A 21 0.70 -4.99 2.93
C MET A 21 -0.06 -5.08 4.26
N GLU A 22 0.28 -4.25 5.26
CA GLU A 22 -0.52 -4.12 6.48
C GLU A 22 -1.90 -3.54 6.15
N ALA A 23 -1.96 -2.43 5.40
CA ALA A 23 -3.21 -1.85 4.94
C ALA A 23 -4.05 -2.81 4.08
N HIS A 24 -3.42 -3.54 3.15
CA HIS A 24 -4.07 -4.60 2.37
C HIS A 24 -4.74 -5.62 3.29
N ALA A 25 -4.01 -6.15 4.28
CA ALA A 25 -4.53 -7.15 5.20
C ALA A 25 -5.78 -6.66 5.94
N PHE A 26 -5.75 -5.42 6.41
CA PHE A 26 -6.87 -4.77 7.11
C PHE A 26 -8.08 -4.56 6.21
N LEU A 27 -7.88 -3.99 5.03
CA LEU A 27 -8.95 -3.74 4.06
C LEU A 27 -9.60 -5.04 3.56
N ALA A 28 -8.78 -6.05 3.23
CA ALA A 28 -9.27 -7.36 2.80
C ALA A 28 -10.11 -8.03 3.91
N LYS A 29 -9.69 -7.92 5.18
CA LYS A 29 -10.46 -8.44 6.32
C LYS A 29 -11.80 -7.73 6.52
N LYS A 30 -11.91 -6.45 6.16
CA LYS A 30 -13.17 -5.69 6.14
C LYS A 30 -14.04 -5.98 4.89
N GLY A 31 -13.56 -6.79 3.95
CA GLY A 31 -14.32 -7.19 2.76
C GLY A 31 -14.24 -6.20 1.59
N PHE A 32 -13.24 -5.32 1.57
CA PHE A 32 -12.98 -4.45 0.43
C PHE A 32 -12.24 -5.17 -0.70
N ARG A 33 -12.46 -4.76 -1.94
CA ARG A 33 -11.69 -5.18 -3.09
C ARG A 33 -10.37 -4.40 -3.14
N VAL A 34 -9.33 -4.94 -2.51
CA VAL A 34 -8.03 -4.29 -2.36
C VAL A 34 -6.92 -5.04 -3.06
N GLU A 35 -6.05 -4.29 -3.74
CA GLU A 35 -4.73 -4.74 -4.19
C GLU A 35 -3.63 -3.88 -3.56
N SER A 36 -2.38 -4.32 -3.66
CA SER A 36 -1.26 -3.56 -3.10
C SER A 36 0.00 -3.61 -3.95
N PHE A 37 0.78 -2.52 -3.98
CA PHE A 37 1.94 -2.41 -4.86
C PHE A 37 3.14 -1.71 -4.21
N GLY A 38 4.27 -1.81 -4.90
CA GLY A 38 5.50 -1.10 -4.66
C GLY A 38 5.83 -0.19 -5.84
N THR A 39 6.45 0.97 -5.61
CA THR A 39 6.98 1.83 -6.69
C THR A 39 8.49 1.79 -6.83
N GLY A 40 9.22 1.24 -5.86
CA GLY A 40 10.68 1.19 -5.91
C GLY A 40 11.19 0.36 -7.09
N ASP A 41 12.47 0.53 -7.45
CA ASP A 41 13.11 -0.31 -8.46
C ASP A 41 13.27 -1.76 -7.99
N LYS A 42 13.47 -1.93 -6.68
CA LYS A 42 13.71 -3.21 -6.02
C LYS A 42 13.02 -3.25 -4.67
N VAL A 43 12.76 -4.46 -4.20
CA VAL A 43 12.28 -4.73 -2.84
C VAL A 43 13.47 -4.63 -1.89
N LYS A 44 13.42 -3.68 -0.95
CA LYS A 44 14.49 -3.45 0.03
C LYS A 44 13.98 -3.75 1.44
N LEU A 45 14.72 -4.58 2.17
CA LEU A 45 14.47 -4.91 3.57
C LEU A 45 15.69 -4.55 4.42
N PRO A 46 15.49 -4.15 5.70
CA PRO A 46 16.59 -3.95 6.64
C PRO A 46 17.49 -5.19 6.72
N GLY A 47 18.81 -4.97 6.76
CA GLY A 47 19.80 -6.01 7.03
C GLY A 47 20.47 -5.83 8.38
N THR A 48 21.62 -6.48 8.58
CA THR A 48 22.38 -6.42 9.84
C THR A 48 23.06 -5.07 10.07
N ALA A 49 23.18 -4.24 9.03
CA ALA A 49 23.71 -2.89 9.09
C ALA A 49 22.96 -1.98 8.10
N ILE A 50 22.96 -0.67 8.37
CA ILE A 50 22.23 0.34 7.56
C ILE A 50 22.73 0.35 6.11
N ASP A 51 24.02 0.15 5.89
CA ASP A 51 24.69 0.11 4.58
C ASP A 51 24.55 -1.25 3.87
N ARG A 52 23.92 -2.25 4.50
CA ARG A 52 23.78 -3.62 3.96
C ARG A 52 22.32 -4.08 3.97
N PRO A 53 21.42 -3.43 3.20
CA PRO A 53 20.05 -3.90 3.06
C PRO A 53 19.98 -5.23 2.31
N ASN A 54 18.93 -6.01 2.56
CA ASN A 54 18.58 -7.15 1.72
C ASN A 54 17.75 -6.64 0.53
N CYS A 55 18.25 -6.85 -0.69
CA CYS A 55 17.62 -6.38 -1.91
C CYS A 55 17.18 -7.56 -2.78
N TYR A 56 15.94 -7.50 -3.29
CA TYR A 56 15.35 -8.51 -4.17
C TYR A 56 14.66 -7.84 -5.36
N GLU A 57 14.53 -8.55 -6.46
CA GLU A 57 13.74 -8.09 -7.60
C GLU A 57 12.25 -8.21 -7.29
N PHE A 58 11.44 -7.29 -7.84
CA PHE A 58 9.99 -7.50 -7.83
C PHE A 58 9.66 -8.80 -8.55
N GLY A 59 8.72 -9.57 -8.00
CA GLY A 59 8.39 -10.90 -8.47
C GLY A 59 9.08 -12.06 -7.74
N THR A 60 10.15 -11.83 -6.96
CA THR A 60 10.65 -12.84 -6.00
C THR A 60 9.60 -13.10 -4.93
N SER A 61 9.20 -14.36 -4.74
CA SER A 61 8.10 -14.67 -3.81
C SER A 61 8.46 -14.35 -2.36
N TYR A 62 7.46 -13.99 -1.55
CA TYR A 62 7.69 -13.78 -0.11
C TYR A 62 8.22 -15.03 0.59
N GLU A 63 7.88 -16.21 0.08
CA GLU A 63 8.38 -17.50 0.57
C GLU A 63 9.89 -17.67 0.30
N GLU A 64 10.37 -17.29 -0.89
CA GLU A 64 11.80 -17.30 -1.22
C GLU A 64 12.57 -16.30 -0.35
N ILE A 65 12.03 -15.09 -0.18
CA ILE A 65 12.63 -14.05 0.67
C ILE A 65 12.69 -14.53 2.13
N TYR A 66 11.61 -15.14 2.63
CA TYR A 66 11.56 -15.72 3.97
C TYR A 66 12.66 -16.77 4.16
N LYS A 67 12.80 -17.70 3.21
CA LYS A 67 13.82 -18.76 3.28
C LYS A 67 15.24 -18.19 3.24
N ASP A 68 15.49 -17.20 2.38
CA ASP A 68 16.78 -16.54 2.30
C ASP A 68 17.17 -15.86 3.62
N LEU A 69 16.26 -15.05 4.21
CA LEU A 69 16.53 -14.40 5.48
C LEU A 69 16.68 -15.40 6.64
N ALA A 70 15.83 -16.43 6.68
CA ALA A 70 15.93 -17.49 7.70
C ALA A 70 17.25 -18.25 7.61
N ASN A 71 17.78 -18.48 6.41
CA ASN A 71 19.07 -19.13 6.20
C ASN A 71 20.26 -18.21 6.54
N LYS A 72 20.12 -16.90 6.33
CA LYS A 72 21.16 -15.91 6.68
C LYS A 72 21.32 -15.75 8.19
N ASP A 73 20.22 -15.45 8.90
CA ASP A 73 20.21 -15.34 10.36
C ASP A 73 18.77 -15.37 10.91
N LYS A 74 18.24 -16.57 11.14
CA LYS A 74 16.88 -16.74 11.65
C LYS A 74 16.61 -15.99 12.96
N ALA A 75 17.58 -15.95 13.88
CA ALA A 75 17.39 -15.32 15.18
C ALA A 75 17.24 -13.80 15.04
N PHE A 76 18.16 -13.17 14.30
CA PHE A 76 18.13 -11.73 14.03
C PHE A 76 16.85 -11.31 13.30
N TYR A 77 16.48 -11.99 12.22
CA TYR A 77 15.30 -11.62 11.42
C TYR A 77 13.96 -12.02 12.09
N THR A 78 13.98 -12.86 13.11
CA THR A 78 12.83 -13.07 14.00
C THR A 78 12.72 -11.89 14.98
N GLN A 79 13.83 -11.50 15.62
CA GLN A 79 13.86 -10.46 16.64
C GLN A 79 13.44 -9.08 16.10
N ASN A 80 13.81 -8.73 14.88
CA ASN A 80 13.41 -7.47 14.24
C ASN A 80 12.02 -7.53 13.55
N GLY A 81 11.33 -8.67 13.63
CA GLY A 81 9.99 -8.87 13.11
C GLY A 81 9.88 -9.10 11.60
N LEU A 82 10.98 -9.14 10.84
CA LEU A 82 10.92 -9.32 9.38
C LEU A 82 10.36 -10.68 8.95
N LEU A 83 10.73 -11.77 9.63
CA LEU A 83 10.17 -13.09 9.31
C LEU A 83 8.66 -13.16 9.61
N HIS A 84 8.20 -12.47 10.65
CA HIS A 84 6.77 -12.36 10.96
C HIS A 84 6.02 -11.55 9.89
N MET A 85 6.59 -10.43 9.44
CA MET A 85 6.04 -9.62 8.35
C MET A 85 5.93 -10.44 7.05
N LEU A 86 6.97 -11.20 6.69
CA LEU A 86 6.96 -12.05 5.49
C LEU A 86 5.93 -13.18 5.59
N ASP A 87 5.74 -13.76 6.78
CA ASP A 87 4.70 -14.77 7.01
C ASP A 87 3.29 -14.18 6.85
N ARG A 88 3.05 -12.94 7.28
CA ARG A 88 1.81 -12.21 6.97
C ARG A 88 1.65 -12.05 5.45
N ASN A 89 2.69 -11.57 4.76
CA ASN A 89 2.62 -11.25 3.34
C ASN A 89 2.31 -12.47 2.47
N ARG A 90 2.97 -13.60 2.70
CA ARG A 90 2.75 -14.83 1.92
C ARG A 90 1.34 -15.44 2.07
N ARG A 91 0.62 -15.07 3.14
CA ARG A 91 -0.79 -15.48 3.35
C ARG A 91 -1.77 -14.59 2.58
N ILE A 92 -1.35 -13.38 2.24
CA ILE A 92 -2.15 -12.40 1.49
C ILE A 92 -1.98 -12.66 -0.01
N LYS A 93 -0.74 -12.69 -0.50
CA LYS A 93 -0.42 -12.94 -1.91
C LYS A 93 0.99 -13.51 -2.08
N PRO A 94 1.34 -14.14 -3.21
CA PRO A 94 2.59 -14.90 -3.32
C PRO A 94 3.86 -14.04 -3.40
N LYS A 95 3.78 -12.84 -3.97
CA LYS A 95 4.96 -12.01 -4.27
C LYS A 95 4.64 -10.51 -4.21
N PRO A 96 5.64 -9.63 -3.96
CA PRO A 96 5.50 -8.20 -4.13
C PRO A 96 5.39 -7.86 -5.62
N GLU A 97 4.55 -6.87 -5.91
CA GLU A 97 4.23 -6.43 -7.27
C GLU A 97 4.54 -4.95 -7.42
N GLN A 98 5.04 -4.58 -8.59
CA GLN A 98 5.40 -3.20 -8.91
C GLN A 98 4.22 -2.51 -9.58
N PHE A 99 3.87 -1.31 -9.14
CA PHE A 99 2.68 -0.60 -9.64
C PHE A 99 2.81 -0.27 -11.13
N GLN A 100 4.01 0.13 -11.54
CA GLN A 100 4.30 0.60 -12.89
C GLN A 100 3.97 -0.43 -13.98
N VAL A 101 4.00 -1.73 -13.67
CA VAL A 101 3.67 -2.82 -14.60
C VAL A 101 2.23 -3.35 -14.46
N SER A 102 1.45 -2.85 -13.51
CA SER A 102 0.08 -3.29 -13.27
C SER A 102 -0.90 -2.65 -14.26
N GLU A 103 -1.72 -3.46 -14.92
CA GLU A 103 -2.80 -3.00 -15.82
C GLU A 103 -4.17 -2.95 -15.12
N LEU A 104 -4.21 -3.17 -13.80
CA LEU A 104 -5.45 -3.14 -13.04
C LEU A 104 -5.98 -1.71 -12.91
N LEU A 105 -7.32 -1.60 -12.90
CA LEU A 105 -8.05 -0.35 -12.74
C LEU A 105 -8.57 -0.23 -11.31
N PHE A 106 -8.48 0.97 -10.75
CA PHE A 106 -8.87 1.30 -9.39
C PHE A 106 -9.75 2.56 -9.39
N ASP A 107 -10.61 2.67 -8.38
CA ASP A 107 -11.38 3.88 -8.08
C ASP A 107 -10.60 4.79 -7.13
N VAL A 108 -9.88 4.18 -6.17
CA VAL A 108 -9.07 4.89 -5.18
C VAL A 108 -7.68 4.26 -5.07
N ILE A 109 -6.65 5.07 -5.20
CA ILE A 109 -5.26 4.70 -4.96
C ILE A 109 -4.76 5.45 -3.73
N VAL A 110 -4.26 4.71 -2.74
CA VAL A 110 -3.68 5.30 -1.52
C VAL A 110 -2.18 5.07 -1.48
N THR A 111 -1.39 6.14 -1.38
CA THR A 111 0.07 6.08 -1.25
C THR A 111 0.51 6.35 0.18
N CYS A 112 1.58 5.69 0.62
CA CYS A 112 2.04 5.73 2.02
C CYS A 112 3.17 6.75 2.29
N GLU A 113 3.64 7.49 1.28
CA GLU A 113 4.61 8.58 1.40
C GLU A 113 4.61 9.45 0.12
N GLU A 114 4.90 10.74 0.25
CA GLU A 114 4.90 11.71 -0.87
C GLU A 114 5.75 11.26 -2.08
N ARG A 115 6.94 10.70 -1.87
CA ARG A 115 7.76 10.18 -2.98
C ARG A 115 7.06 9.05 -3.76
N VAL A 116 6.27 8.22 -3.07
CA VAL A 116 5.50 7.15 -3.72
C VAL A 116 4.33 7.77 -4.49
N TYR A 117 3.70 8.81 -3.93
CA TYR A 117 2.67 9.60 -4.61
C TYR A 117 3.18 10.15 -5.94
N ASP A 118 4.31 10.86 -5.96
CA ASP A 118 4.86 11.44 -7.19
C ASP A 118 5.10 10.41 -8.29
N ILE A 119 5.66 9.24 -7.93
CA ILE A 119 5.91 8.16 -8.89
C ILE A 119 4.60 7.56 -9.43
N VAL A 120 3.56 7.47 -8.58
CA VAL A 120 2.23 6.98 -9.01
C VAL A 120 1.61 7.96 -10.01
N ILE A 121 1.70 9.27 -9.75
CA ILE A 121 1.20 10.30 -10.66
C ILE A 121 1.94 10.24 -11.99
N GLU A 122 3.28 10.25 -11.99
CA GLU A 122 4.09 10.15 -13.22
C GLU A 122 3.77 8.88 -14.00
N CYS A 123 3.57 7.76 -13.31
CA CYS A 123 3.16 6.51 -13.92
C CYS A 123 1.77 6.58 -14.56
N MET A 124 0.81 7.29 -13.96
CA MET A 124 -0.55 7.43 -14.50
C MET A 124 -0.56 8.35 -15.72
N GLU A 125 0.13 9.49 -15.64
CA GLU A 125 0.27 10.44 -16.75
C GLU A 125 0.93 9.80 -17.98
N SER A 126 1.96 8.97 -17.77
CA SER A 126 2.66 8.30 -18.87
C SER A 126 1.84 7.21 -19.58
N ARG A 127 0.80 6.67 -18.94
CA ARG A 127 -0.08 5.65 -19.54
C ARG A 127 -1.08 6.24 -20.53
N GLY A 128 -1.40 7.52 -20.42
CA GLY A 128 -2.44 8.16 -21.21
C GLY A 128 -3.85 7.74 -20.76
N GLY A 129 -4.75 8.72 -20.59
CA GLY A 129 -6.11 8.53 -20.11
C GLY A 129 -7.07 7.91 -21.14
N GLU A 130 -6.73 6.77 -21.73
CA GLU A 130 -7.50 6.18 -22.85
C GLU A 130 -8.95 5.86 -22.47
N LEU A 131 -9.19 5.49 -21.21
CA LEU A 131 -10.51 5.07 -20.72
C LEU A 131 -11.38 6.23 -20.22
N ASN A 132 -10.82 7.44 -20.03
CA ASN A 132 -11.49 8.59 -19.41
C ASN A 132 -12.29 8.24 -18.13
N ARG A 133 -11.76 7.31 -17.32
CA ARG A 133 -12.32 6.94 -16.02
C ARG A 133 -11.51 7.63 -14.93
N PRO A 134 -12.12 8.47 -14.08
CA PRO A 134 -11.40 9.13 -13.00
C PRO A 134 -10.88 8.10 -11.99
N VAL A 135 -9.69 8.36 -11.46
CA VAL A 135 -9.17 7.67 -10.28
C VAL A 135 -8.70 8.69 -9.25
N HIS A 136 -9.14 8.55 -8.00
CA HIS A 136 -8.66 9.39 -6.91
C HIS A 136 -7.34 8.86 -6.38
N VAL A 137 -6.29 9.66 -6.44
CA VAL A 137 -4.98 9.33 -5.86
C VAL A 137 -4.80 10.15 -4.59
N ILE A 138 -4.56 9.47 -3.48
CA ILE A 138 -4.54 10.04 -2.13
C ILE A 138 -3.26 9.65 -1.41
N ASN A 139 -2.51 10.62 -0.87
CA ASN A 139 -1.34 10.35 -0.05
C ASN A 139 -1.64 10.52 1.44
N ILE A 140 -1.22 9.53 2.23
CA ILE A 140 -1.11 9.64 3.69
C ILE A 140 0.31 9.24 4.08
N ASP A 141 1.05 10.16 4.70
CA ASP A 141 2.40 9.87 5.17
C ASP A 141 2.37 8.90 6.35
N ILE A 142 2.99 7.74 6.14
CA ILE A 142 3.12 6.67 7.13
C ILE A 142 4.61 6.34 7.25
N GLN A 143 5.17 6.46 8.45
CA GLN A 143 6.57 6.10 8.69
C GLN A 143 6.79 4.60 8.48
N ASP A 144 7.96 4.24 7.96
CA ASP A 144 8.26 2.85 7.60
C ASP A 144 8.77 2.02 8.78
N ASN A 145 7.89 1.80 9.75
CA ASN A 145 8.09 0.87 10.86
C ASN A 145 6.78 0.10 11.13
N HIS A 146 6.83 -0.95 11.97
CA HIS A 146 5.67 -1.83 12.19
C HIS A 146 4.51 -1.14 12.92
N GLU A 147 4.80 -0.27 13.88
CA GLU A 147 3.80 0.42 14.70
C GLU A 147 3.03 1.45 13.86
N GLU A 148 3.75 2.31 13.16
CA GLU A 148 3.15 3.31 12.27
C GLU A 148 2.46 2.66 11.07
N ALA A 149 2.95 1.55 10.53
CA ALA A 149 2.25 0.80 9.49
C ALA A 149 0.88 0.29 9.98
N THR A 150 0.80 -0.13 11.24
CA THR A 150 -0.47 -0.59 11.85
C THR A 150 -1.43 0.58 12.04
N ILE A 151 -0.94 1.70 12.60
CA ILE A 151 -1.75 2.93 12.77
C ILE A 151 -2.24 3.43 11.41
N GLY A 152 -1.33 3.49 10.43
CA GLY A 152 -1.63 3.87 9.05
C GLY A 152 -2.68 2.96 8.41
N ALA A 153 -2.60 1.64 8.61
CA ALA A 153 -3.59 0.70 8.12
C ALA A 153 -4.99 0.96 8.70
N PHE A 154 -5.10 1.32 9.99
CA PHE A 154 -6.36 1.73 10.59
C PHE A 154 -6.89 3.03 9.97
N LEU A 155 -6.04 4.04 9.82
CA LEU A 155 -6.42 5.32 9.23
C LEU A 155 -6.89 5.19 7.78
N ILE A 156 -6.13 4.48 6.94
CA ILE A 156 -6.52 4.15 5.57
C ILE A 156 -7.86 3.41 5.58
N SER A 157 -8.02 2.43 6.47
CA SER A 157 -9.24 1.65 6.54
C SER A 157 -10.47 2.48 6.91
N ASP A 158 -10.33 3.44 7.82
CA ASP A 158 -11.41 4.33 8.22
C ASP A 158 -11.74 5.32 7.09
N MET A 159 -10.73 5.90 6.43
CA MET A 159 -10.92 6.77 5.27
C MET A 159 -11.64 6.06 4.13
N ILE A 160 -11.19 4.86 3.74
CA ILE A 160 -11.85 4.05 2.72
C ILE A 160 -13.27 3.67 3.14
N THR A 161 -13.50 3.41 4.43
CA THR A 161 -14.85 3.15 4.94
C THR A 161 -15.74 4.39 4.77
N MET A 162 -15.25 5.60 5.05
CA MET A 162 -16.00 6.85 4.83
C MET A 162 -16.37 7.01 3.35
N MET A 163 -15.39 6.85 2.45
CA MET A 163 -15.59 6.92 0.99
C MET A 163 -16.60 5.89 0.49
N ALA A 164 -16.56 4.67 1.04
CA ALA A 164 -17.47 3.59 0.68
C ALA A 164 -18.92 3.82 1.16
N HIS A 165 -19.19 4.79 2.02
CA HIS A 165 -20.55 5.16 2.42
C HIS A 165 -21.11 6.34 1.64
N SER A 166 -20.29 7.02 0.82
CA SER A 166 -20.76 8.08 -0.07
C SER A 166 -21.56 7.47 -1.24
N GLU A 167 -22.67 8.12 -1.59
CA GLU A 167 -23.46 7.77 -2.78
C GLU A 167 -22.85 8.35 -4.06
N ASP A 168 -22.06 9.42 -3.95
CA ASP A 168 -21.44 10.16 -5.05
C ASP A 168 -20.03 10.61 -4.66
N LEU A 169 -19.09 9.67 -4.74
CA LEU A 169 -17.72 9.87 -4.26
C LEU A 169 -17.04 11.05 -4.96
N ASP A 170 -17.26 11.24 -6.27
CA ASP A 170 -16.61 12.31 -7.04
C ASP A 170 -16.99 13.71 -6.53
N ASN A 171 -18.23 13.88 -6.05
CA ASN A 171 -18.70 15.15 -5.50
C ASN A 171 -18.40 15.31 -4.01
N ASP A 172 -18.35 14.22 -3.25
CA ASP A 172 -18.17 14.24 -1.79
C ASP A 172 -16.70 14.19 -1.34
N ILE A 173 -15.76 13.80 -2.22
CA ILE A 173 -14.37 13.48 -1.87
C ILE A 173 -13.66 14.60 -1.11
N ASP A 174 -13.85 15.85 -1.50
CA ASP A 174 -13.19 17.02 -0.88
C ASP A 174 -13.67 17.23 0.56
N GLU A 175 -14.97 17.07 0.82
CA GLU A 175 -15.56 17.17 2.16
C GLU A 175 -15.10 16.00 3.04
N LEU A 176 -15.07 14.78 2.49
CA LEU A 176 -14.61 13.58 3.19
C LEU A 176 -13.13 13.67 3.59
N ILE A 177 -12.28 14.19 2.69
CA ILE A 177 -10.86 14.44 2.98
C ILE A 177 -10.75 15.49 4.09
N HIS A 178 -11.48 16.60 4.00
CA HIS A 178 -11.45 17.64 5.03
C HIS A 178 -11.90 17.15 6.41
N GLU A 179 -12.95 16.32 6.46
CA GLU A 179 -13.41 15.68 7.70
C GLU A 179 -12.32 14.74 8.26
N PHE A 180 -11.69 13.94 7.40
CA PHE A 180 -10.61 13.04 7.78
C PHE A 180 -9.39 13.80 8.33
N GLU A 181 -8.94 14.86 7.66
CA GLU A 181 -7.84 15.71 8.13
C GLU A 181 -8.17 16.35 9.50
N SER A 182 -9.39 16.86 9.65
CA SER A 182 -9.87 17.48 10.89
C SER A 182 -9.92 16.50 12.06
N LYS A 183 -10.31 15.24 11.80
CA LYS A 183 -10.41 14.19 12.82
C LYS A 183 -9.06 13.62 13.22
N THR A 184 -8.14 13.48 12.27
CA THR A 184 -6.87 12.76 12.47
C THR A 184 -5.68 13.70 12.71
N GLY A 185 -5.80 14.98 12.33
CA GLY A 185 -4.71 15.94 12.34
C GLY A 185 -3.59 15.60 11.35
N ARG A 186 -3.85 14.73 10.37
CA ARG A 186 -2.87 14.34 9.35
C ARG A 186 -3.21 15.03 8.02
N PRO A 187 -2.26 15.73 7.38
CA PRO A 187 -2.48 16.29 6.06
C PRO A 187 -2.60 15.16 5.03
N VAL A 188 -3.45 15.40 4.03
CA VAL A 188 -3.71 14.47 2.92
C VAL A 188 -3.46 15.20 1.61
N LEU A 189 -2.67 14.57 0.72
CA LEU A 189 -2.60 15.03 -0.67
C LEU A 189 -3.65 14.30 -1.48
N HIS A 190 -4.28 14.99 -2.41
CA HIS A 190 -5.28 14.40 -3.30
C HIS A 190 -5.21 15.00 -4.69
N CYS A 191 -5.40 14.15 -5.69
CA CYS A 191 -5.70 14.57 -7.05
C CYS A 191 -6.56 13.52 -7.76
N VAL A 192 -7.02 13.88 -8.95
CA VAL A 192 -7.72 12.99 -9.87
C VAL A 192 -6.84 12.76 -11.10
N GLN A 193 -6.67 11.50 -11.51
CA GLN A 193 -6.00 11.08 -12.74
C GLN A 193 -6.97 10.42 -13.71
#